data_AF-A0A7M3DWA4-F1
#
_entry.id   AF-A0A7M3DWA4-F1
#
_cell.length_a   1.000
_cell.length_b   1.000
_cell.length_c   1.000
_cell.angle_alpha   90.00
_cell.angle_beta   90.00
_cell.angle_gamma   90.00
#
_symmetry.space_group_name_H-M   'P 1'
#
loop_
_entity.id
_entity.type
_entity.pdbx_description
1 polymer ?
#
loop_
_entity_poly.entity_id
_entity_poly.type
_entity_poly.pdbx_seq_one_letter_code
_entity_poly.pdbx_strand_id
1 'polypeptide(L)'
;MQFLNERDGLSTIREMLGKADAATIVVAFWGAGAIDSLGLRKQWQSLRVVCNLDSGACNPSEIEKIMGLGANVEVRSDPRLHGKVYLTAAQAVLGSSNASSNGLVVEGPAISGWAEANITTTDSGLLAQMRTWCDERFLTADAITPDKIALARVAWNARRAASPAIGGLSTDLVGSVRSQPDHPAFAGIKVVQWARTVSARAEKEHKRAIMADQSLTGTDIYEGWGDDMQIGDWLIDFDVSGETAKFTGYWHVVHKQNKLTFVRKKDYVEIPTIGNLKISSDDMTQLKKMVSTVSGKSLGPNEKITPIAQVVSSLDNSAPEINTRAFDRAMFAIYDQATAFGYYPHDFRSMVEKLGGIAAAKQLINTPRVSQGFTRLWEEKRLDLSVEALAVSSKWRALFSPDELKRSRQRLKEAGYPIPD
;
A
#
# COMPACT_ATOMS: atom_id res chain seq x y z
N MET A 1 5.14 -0.69 -35.20
CA MET A 1 4.97 -0.17 -33.82
C MET A 1 3.71 -0.75 -33.22
N GLN A 2 3.70 -1.04 -31.92
CA GLN A 2 2.54 -1.58 -31.20
C GLN A 2 2.45 -0.98 -29.79
N PHE A 3 1.24 -0.65 -29.34
CA PHE A 3 0.98 -0.19 -27.96
C PHE A 3 1.03 -1.38 -26.98
N LEU A 4 1.58 -1.15 -25.80
CA LEU A 4 1.71 -2.12 -24.71
C LEU A 4 1.24 -1.50 -23.40
N ASN A 5 0.32 -2.18 -22.71
CA ASN A 5 -0.10 -1.84 -21.34
C ASN A 5 0.92 -2.35 -20.30
N GLU A 6 0.60 -2.25 -19.01
CA GLU A 6 1.47 -2.68 -17.91
C GLU A 6 1.83 -4.18 -17.89
N ARG A 7 0.99 -5.04 -18.46
CA ARG A 7 1.23 -6.49 -18.55
C ARG A 7 2.06 -6.82 -19.79
N ASP A 8 1.61 -6.33 -20.94
CA ASP A 8 2.23 -6.60 -22.23
C ASP A 8 3.62 -5.94 -22.33
N GLY A 9 3.84 -4.84 -21.61
CA GLY A 9 5.12 -4.15 -21.50
C GLY A 9 6.20 -5.06 -20.91
N LEU A 10 5.96 -5.64 -19.72
CA LEU A 10 6.93 -6.49 -19.05
C LEU A 10 7.24 -7.75 -19.86
N SER A 11 6.22 -8.45 -20.37
CA SER A 11 6.42 -9.67 -21.14
C SER A 11 7.25 -9.41 -22.41
N THR A 12 6.93 -8.34 -23.14
CA THR A 12 7.66 -7.95 -24.36
C THR A 12 9.11 -7.56 -24.05
N ILE A 13 9.35 -6.76 -23.01
CA ILE A 13 10.70 -6.36 -22.61
C ILE A 13 11.53 -7.59 -22.24
N ARG A 14 10.96 -8.50 -21.42
CA ARG A 14 11.64 -9.72 -20.98
C ARG A 14 11.98 -10.63 -22.14
N GLU A 15 11.05 -10.84 -23.07
CA GLU A 15 11.29 -11.65 -24.27
C GLU A 15 12.40 -11.05 -25.15
N MET A 16 12.31 -9.75 -25.41
CA MET A 16 13.30 -9.00 -26.20
C MET A 16 14.71 -9.11 -25.59
N LEU A 17 14.83 -8.84 -24.29
CA LEU A 17 16.11 -8.92 -23.58
C LEU A 17 16.61 -10.36 -23.52
N GLY A 18 15.73 -11.35 -23.36
CA GLY A 18 16.06 -12.77 -23.35
C GLY A 18 16.78 -13.23 -24.62
N LYS A 19 16.35 -12.74 -25.79
CA LYS A 19 16.91 -13.09 -27.11
C LYS A 19 18.19 -12.33 -27.51
N ALA A 20 18.54 -11.27 -26.78
CA ALA A 20 19.66 -10.40 -27.14
C ALA A 20 20.91 -10.67 -26.30
N ASP A 21 22.10 -10.70 -26.92
CA ASP A 21 23.38 -10.80 -26.19
C ASP A 21 23.95 -9.42 -25.79
N ALA A 22 23.39 -8.35 -26.38
CA ALA A 22 23.73 -6.97 -26.07
C ALA A 22 22.47 -6.09 -25.96
N ALA A 23 22.46 -5.20 -24.96
CA ALA A 23 21.35 -4.28 -24.72
C ALA A 23 21.83 -2.95 -24.12
N THR A 24 21.03 -1.90 -24.30
CA THR A 24 21.19 -0.60 -23.64
C THR A 24 19.87 -0.20 -23.00
N ILE A 25 19.87 -0.09 -21.67
CA ILE A 25 18.67 0.19 -20.87
C ILE A 25 18.85 1.57 -20.24
N VAL A 26 18.10 2.55 -20.73
CA VAL A 26 18.13 3.93 -20.24
C VAL A 26 16.81 4.19 -19.53
N VAL A 27 16.77 3.85 -18.24
CA VAL A 27 15.55 3.83 -17.42
C VAL A 27 15.83 4.53 -16.11
N ALA A 28 15.07 5.59 -15.84
CA ALA A 28 15.28 6.47 -14.71
C ALA A 28 15.29 5.76 -13.36
N PHE A 29 14.27 4.95 -13.05
CA PHE A 29 14.09 4.38 -11.71
C PHE A 29 14.12 2.85 -11.70
N TRP A 30 14.77 2.31 -10.68
CA TRP A 30 14.99 0.87 -10.49
C TRP A 30 14.52 0.41 -9.12
N GLY A 31 13.67 -0.62 -9.05
CA GLY A 31 13.12 -1.18 -7.81
C GLY A 31 13.75 -2.53 -7.44
N ALA A 32 13.42 -3.05 -6.25
CA ALA A 32 13.83 -4.39 -5.86
C ALA A 32 13.22 -5.45 -6.81
N GLY A 33 14.02 -6.46 -7.20
CA GLY A 33 13.57 -7.57 -8.04
C GLY A 33 13.54 -7.28 -9.54
N ALA A 34 13.92 -6.07 -9.97
CA ALA A 34 13.94 -5.67 -11.37
C ALA A 34 14.82 -6.59 -12.23
N ILE A 35 15.95 -7.05 -11.70
CA ILE A 35 16.87 -7.98 -12.39
C ILE A 35 16.14 -9.26 -12.80
N ASP A 36 15.35 -9.81 -11.88
CA ASP A 36 14.64 -11.07 -12.05
C ASP A 36 13.40 -10.91 -12.94
N SER A 37 12.66 -9.81 -12.77
CA SER A 37 11.51 -9.47 -13.61
C SER A 37 11.91 -9.33 -15.08
N LEU A 38 13.02 -8.61 -15.33
CA LEU A 38 13.54 -8.35 -16.68
C LEU A 38 14.36 -9.51 -17.27
N GLY A 39 14.70 -10.54 -16.48
CA GLY A 39 15.49 -11.68 -16.95
C GLY A 39 16.95 -11.34 -17.23
N LEU A 40 17.55 -10.43 -16.45
CA LEU A 40 18.93 -9.95 -16.68
C LEU A 40 20.02 -10.92 -16.20
N ARG A 41 19.67 -11.98 -15.46
CA ARG A 41 20.62 -13.00 -14.97
C ARG A 41 21.06 -13.95 -16.07
N LYS A 42 21.96 -13.47 -16.93
CA LYS A 42 22.64 -14.26 -17.97
C LYS A 42 23.98 -13.64 -18.31
N GLN A 43 24.78 -14.37 -19.08
CA GLN A 43 26.02 -13.84 -19.65
C GLN A 43 25.67 -12.81 -20.73
N TRP A 44 26.23 -11.61 -20.62
CA TRP A 44 26.06 -10.53 -21.60
C TRP A 44 27.37 -10.32 -22.37
N GLN A 45 27.27 -10.12 -23.68
CA GLN A 45 28.39 -9.58 -24.46
C GLN A 45 28.58 -8.09 -24.18
N SER A 46 27.48 -7.35 -23.98
CA SER A 46 27.50 -5.95 -23.57
C SER A 46 26.15 -5.53 -23.00
N LEU A 47 26.10 -5.17 -21.72
CA LEU A 47 24.91 -4.57 -21.10
C LEU A 47 25.25 -3.18 -20.56
N ARG A 48 24.64 -2.17 -21.15
CA ARG A 48 24.76 -0.77 -20.70
C ARG A 48 23.49 -0.35 -20.00
N VAL A 49 23.61 0.19 -18.79
CA VAL A 49 22.48 0.69 -18.01
C VAL A 49 22.72 2.14 -17.61
N VAL A 50 21.74 3.01 -17.82
CA VAL A 50 21.71 4.37 -17.28
C VAL A 50 20.49 4.51 -16.39
N CYS A 51 20.70 4.95 -15.15
CA CYS A 51 19.65 5.27 -14.20
C CYS A 51 19.80 6.68 -13.65
N ASN A 52 18.84 7.13 -12.83
CA ASN A 52 18.96 8.37 -12.07
C ASN A 52 19.15 8.00 -10.59
N LEU A 53 20.38 7.64 -10.22
CA LEU A 53 20.72 7.19 -8.86
C LEU A 53 20.49 8.31 -7.83
N ASP A 54 20.75 9.55 -8.23
CA ASP A 54 20.67 10.76 -7.41
C ASP A 54 19.22 11.13 -7.00
N SER A 55 18.21 10.61 -7.71
CA SER A 55 16.79 10.89 -7.45
C SER A 55 16.24 10.34 -6.12
N GLY A 56 16.97 9.40 -5.49
CA GLY A 56 16.46 8.59 -4.38
C GLY A 56 15.36 7.59 -4.77
N ALA A 57 14.98 7.50 -6.05
CA ALA A 57 13.96 6.58 -6.55
C ALA A 57 14.53 5.26 -7.10
N CYS A 58 15.86 5.13 -7.18
CA CYS A 58 16.55 3.88 -7.46
C CYS A 58 16.90 3.15 -6.16
N ASN A 59 16.60 1.86 -6.06
CA ASN A 59 17.05 0.98 -4.99
C ASN A 59 18.56 0.71 -5.15
N PRO A 60 19.43 1.23 -4.27
CA PRO A 60 20.88 1.09 -4.45
C PRO A 60 21.35 -0.36 -4.38
N SER A 61 20.70 -1.19 -3.57
CA SER A 61 21.02 -2.62 -3.49
C SER A 61 20.70 -3.37 -4.78
N GLU A 62 19.71 -2.92 -5.55
CA GLU A 62 19.45 -3.52 -6.86
C GLU A 62 20.49 -3.04 -7.89
N ILE A 63 20.86 -1.76 -7.86
CA ILE A 63 21.91 -1.20 -8.73
C ILE A 63 23.26 -1.92 -8.51
N GLU A 64 23.67 -2.14 -7.26
CA GLU A 64 24.88 -2.90 -6.92
C GLU A 64 24.84 -4.32 -7.51
N LYS A 65 23.69 -5.00 -7.45
CA LYS A 65 23.53 -6.34 -8.04
C LYS A 65 23.65 -6.30 -9.57
N ILE A 66 23.14 -5.26 -10.24
CA ILE A 66 23.29 -5.09 -11.70
C ILE A 66 24.78 -4.95 -12.04
N MET A 67 25.50 -4.11 -11.31
CA MET A 67 26.95 -3.95 -11.49
C MET A 67 27.72 -5.27 -11.29
N GLY A 68 27.19 -6.17 -10.46
CA GLY A 68 27.73 -7.50 -10.21
C GLY A 68 27.30 -8.60 -11.20
N LEU A 69 26.54 -8.31 -12.26
CA LEU A 69 26.05 -9.34 -13.20
C LEU A 69 27.15 -9.90 -14.12
N GLY A 70 28.24 -9.17 -14.36
CA GLY A 70 29.37 -9.65 -15.16
C GLY A 70 30.30 -8.54 -15.62
N ALA A 71 31.46 -8.92 -16.17
CA ALA A 71 32.51 -7.98 -16.59
C ALA A 71 32.10 -7.07 -17.76
N ASN A 72 31.10 -7.46 -18.56
CA ASN A 72 30.58 -6.70 -19.69
C ASN A 72 29.33 -5.87 -19.33
N VAL A 73 29.09 -5.63 -18.04
CA VAL A 73 27.97 -4.84 -17.55
C VAL A 73 28.48 -3.52 -17.00
N GLU A 74 27.99 -2.42 -17.55
CA GLU A 74 28.36 -1.07 -17.12
C GLU A 74 27.10 -0.28 -16.75
N VAL A 75 27.11 0.30 -15.55
CA VAL A 75 25.99 1.08 -15.00
C VAL A 75 26.44 2.51 -14.71
N ARG A 76 25.68 3.48 -15.19
CA ARG A 76 25.94 4.92 -15.05
C ARG A 76 24.73 5.67 -14.49
N SER A 77 24.98 6.83 -13.88
CA SER A 77 23.93 7.73 -13.38
C SER A 77 23.85 9.00 -14.20
N ASP A 78 22.65 9.39 -14.62
CA ASP A 78 22.34 10.72 -15.14
C ASP A 78 21.26 11.36 -14.26
N PRO A 79 21.56 12.44 -13.51
CA PRO A 79 20.60 13.08 -12.60
C PRO A 79 19.43 13.76 -13.35
N ARG A 80 19.55 13.98 -14.66
CA ARG A 80 18.50 14.55 -15.51
C ARG A 80 17.61 13.48 -16.15
N LEU A 81 17.96 12.19 -16.00
CA LEU A 81 17.23 11.12 -16.65
C LEU A 81 15.85 10.94 -16.02
N HIS A 82 14.82 11.03 -16.87
CA HIS A 82 13.45 10.61 -16.56
C HIS A 82 12.86 9.69 -17.66
N GLY A 83 13.63 9.37 -18.70
CA GLY A 83 13.22 8.48 -19.79
C GLY A 83 13.19 7.00 -19.37
N LYS A 84 12.45 6.19 -20.13
CA LYS A 84 12.39 4.73 -19.99
C LYS A 84 12.48 4.08 -21.36
N VAL A 85 13.68 3.68 -21.73
CA VAL A 85 13.99 3.04 -23.01
C VAL A 85 14.72 1.73 -22.74
N TYR A 86 14.18 0.64 -23.28
CA TYR A 86 14.82 -0.66 -23.34
C TYR A 86 15.18 -0.91 -24.80
N LEU A 87 16.47 -1.02 -25.13
CA LEU A 87 16.95 -1.08 -26.51
C LEU A 87 17.86 -2.29 -26.72
N THR A 88 17.61 -3.02 -27.79
CA THR A 88 18.50 -4.06 -28.34
C THR A 88 18.88 -3.72 -29.79
N ALA A 89 19.61 -4.62 -30.46
CA ALA A 89 19.89 -4.48 -31.89
C ALA A 89 18.62 -4.51 -32.75
N ALA A 90 17.67 -5.39 -32.39
CA ALA A 90 16.52 -5.76 -33.22
C ALA A 90 15.21 -5.07 -32.83
N GLN A 91 15.09 -4.58 -31.59
CA GLN A 91 13.83 -4.10 -31.05
C GLN A 91 14.06 -3.08 -29.94
N ALA A 92 13.09 -2.19 -29.74
CA ALA A 92 13.02 -1.30 -28.60
C ALA A 92 11.64 -1.27 -27.96
N VAL A 93 11.61 -0.93 -26.68
CA VAL A 93 10.41 -0.55 -25.92
C VAL A 93 10.66 0.81 -25.27
N LEU A 94 9.72 1.74 -25.44
CA LEU A 94 9.75 3.09 -24.89
C LEU A 94 8.39 3.40 -24.26
N GLY A 95 8.37 4.04 -23.09
CA GLY A 95 7.12 4.48 -22.49
C GLY A 95 7.28 4.97 -21.06
N SER A 96 6.29 4.67 -20.23
CA SER A 96 6.26 5.07 -18.82
C SER A 96 6.88 4.05 -17.85
N SER A 97 7.04 2.78 -18.28
CA SER A 97 7.47 1.68 -17.39
C SER A 97 8.91 1.78 -16.90
N ASN A 98 9.07 2.16 -15.63
CA ASN A 98 10.33 2.03 -14.90
C ASN A 98 10.66 0.56 -14.60
N ALA A 99 11.92 0.26 -14.30
CA ALA A 99 12.38 -1.08 -13.95
C ALA A 99 12.09 -1.40 -12.47
N SER A 100 10.81 -1.52 -12.09
CA SER A 100 10.39 -1.71 -10.69
C SER A 100 9.06 -2.47 -10.60
N SER A 101 8.75 -3.08 -9.46
CA SER A 101 7.48 -3.80 -9.24
C SER A 101 6.23 -2.95 -9.49
N ASN A 102 6.33 -1.62 -9.34
CA ASN A 102 5.23 -0.69 -9.60
C ASN A 102 5.07 -0.37 -11.09
N GLY A 103 6.17 -0.38 -11.87
CA GLY A 103 6.15 -0.07 -13.31
C GLY A 103 6.26 -1.28 -14.25
N LEU A 104 6.49 -2.46 -13.67
CA LEU A 104 6.52 -3.78 -14.29
C LEU A 104 5.68 -4.69 -13.39
N VAL A 105 4.42 -4.89 -13.73
CA VAL A 105 3.52 -5.72 -12.93
C VAL A 105 4.03 -7.16 -12.94
N VAL A 106 4.54 -7.64 -11.81
CA VAL A 106 4.98 -9.03 -11.64
C VAL A 106 3.74 -9.89 -11.37
N GLU A 107 3.61 -11.02 -12.08
CA GLU A 107 2.46 -11.93 -11.92
C GLU A 107 2.29 -12.37 -10.45
N GLY A 108 1.15 -12.00 -9.85
CA GLY A 108 0.75 -12.34 -8.48
C GLY A 108 -0.67 -11.83 -8.16
N PRO A 109 -1.33 -12.34 -7.10
CA PRO A 109 -2.77 -12.11 -6.86
C PRO A 109 -3.15 -10.68 -6.45
N ALA A 110 -2.19 -9.78 -6.24
CA ALA A 110 -2.41 -8.40 -5.83
C ALA A 110 -1.96 -7.43 -6.94
N ILE A 111 -2.86 -7.15 -7.90
CA ILE A 111 -2.62 -6.14 -8.93
C ILE A 111 -2.75 -4.77 -8.25
N SER A 112 -1.63 -4.20 -7.80
CA SER A 112 -1.52 -2.83 -7.27
C SER A 112 -0.38 -2.04 -7.93
N GLY A 113 -0.07 -2.36 -9.19
CA GLY A 113 0.88 -1.60 -10.01
C GLY A 113 0.26 -0.35 -10.63
N TRP A 114 1.11 0.52 -11.20
CA TRP A 114 0.66 1.68 -11.95
C TRP A 114 0.07 1.22 -13.29
N ALA A 115 -0.90 1.97 -13.82
CA ALA A 115 -1.29 1.82 -15.21
C ALA A 115 -0.17 2.38 -16.09
N GLU A 116 0.35 1.57 -17.01
CA GLU A 116 1.52 1.92 -17.82
C GLU A 116 1.16 2.00 -19.30
N ALA A 117 1.83 2.90 -20.01
CA ALA A 117 1.65 3.13 -21.44
C ALA A 117 3.03 3.07 -22.12
N ASN A 118 3.20 2.05 -22.96
CA ASN A 118 4.45 1.83 -23.70
C ASN A 118 4.16 1.58 -25.17
N ILE A 119 5.21 1.69 -25.98
CA ILE A 119 5.24 1.23 -27.37
C ILE A 119 6.42 0.30 -27.57
N THR A 120 6.25 -0.67 -28.46
CA THR A 120 7.38 -1.43 -29.03
C THR A 120 7.54 -1.14 -30.52
N THR A 121 8.78 -1.18 -30.99
CA THR A 121 9.14 -0.98 -32.39
C THR A 121 10.31 -1.84 -32.82
N THR A 122 10.28 -2.25 -34.08
CA THR A 122 11.38 -2.88 -34.83
C THR A 122 11.78 -2.05 -36.06
N ASP A 123 11.21 -0.84 -36.20
CA ASP A 123 11.51 0.06 -37.31
C ASP A 123 12.97 0.52 -37.26
N SER A 124 13.73 0.25 -38.31
CA SER A 124 15.18 0.48 -38.33
C SER A 124 15.55 1.96 -38.21
N GLY A 125 14.75 2.86 -38.78
CA GLY A 125 14.96 4.31 -38.70
C GLY A 125 14.78 4.83 -37.28
N LEU A 126 13.70 4.43 -36.60
CA LEU A 126 13.44 4.78 -35.21
C LEU A 126 14.46 4.13 -34.26
N LEU A 127 14.85 2.87 -34.51
CA LEU A 127 15.90 2.21 -33.73
C LEU A 127 17.23 2.95 -33.82
N ALA A 128 17.60 3.47 -35.00
CA ALA A 128 18.80 4.27 -35.16
C ALA A 128 18.74 5.58 -34.34
N GLN A 129 17.61 6.29 -34.37
CA GLN A 129 17.41 7.51 -33.57
C GLN A 129 17.48 7.24 -32.06
N MET A 130 16.81 6.17 -31.61
CA MET A 130 16.84 5.75 -30.20
C MET A 130 18.25 5.33 -29.77
N ARG A 131 19.01 4.66 -30.65
CA ARG A 131 20.40 4.30 -30.40
C ARG A 131 21.28 5.53 -30.20
N THR A 132 21.20 6.52 -31.10
CA THR A 132 21.92 7.79 -30.94
C THR A 132 21.62 8.44 -29.60
N TRP A 133 20.33 8.55 -29.24
CA TRP A 133 19.93 9.14 -27.96
C TRP A 133 20.45 8.34 -26.74
N CYS A 134 20.33 7.00 -26.77
CA CYS A 134 20.83 6.14 -25.70
C CYS A 134 22.37 6.23 -25.57
N ASP A 135 23.09 6.26 -26.68
CA ASP A 135 24.56 6.36 -26.70
C ASP A 135 25.02 7.70 -26.11
N GLU A 136 24.40 8.81 -26.52
CA GLU A 136 24.70 10.12 -25.94
C GLU A 136 24.42 10.16 -24.44
N ARG A 137 23.27 9.62 -23.99
CA ARG A 137 22.95 9.55 -22.55
C ARG A 137 23.95 8.70 -21.78
N PHE A 138 24.35 7.55 -22.32
CA PHE A 138 25.34 6.70 -21.67
C PHE A 138 26.72 7.37 -21.57
N LEU A 139 27.20 7.97 -22.67
CA LEU A 139 28.51 8.62 -22.73
C LEU A 139 28.62 9.83 -21.80
N THR A 140 27.52 10.57 -21.64
CA THR A 140 27.46 11.77 -20.78
C THR A 140 27.08 11.49 -19.34
N ALA A 141 26.64 10.26 -19.02
CA ALA A 141 26.31 9.84 -17.67
C ALA A 141 27.56 9.56 -16.84
N ASP A 142 27.46 9.81 -15.54
CA ASP A 142 28.54 9.65 -14.58
C ASP A 142 28.75 8.18 -14.22
N ALA A 143 30.00 7.81 -13.96
CA ALA A 143 30.32 6.54 -13.30
C ALA A 143 29.71 6.49 -11.89
N ILE A 144 29.26 5.30 -11.50
CA ILE A 144 28.73 5.03 -10.15
C ILE A 144 29.89 4.54 -9.26
N THR A 145 30.25 5.32 -8.26
CA THR A 145 31.26 4.98 -7.25
C THR A 145 30.62 4.39 -6.00
N PRO A 146 31.38 3.67 -5.14
CA PRO A 146 30.89 3.23 -3.83
C PRO A 146 30.35 4.38 -2.97
N ASP A 147 30.97 5.56 -3.02
CA ASP A 147 30.51 6.75 -2.30
C ASP A 147 29.15 7.24 -2.82
N LYS A 148 28.95 7.26 -4.16
CA LYS A 148 27.65 7.60 -4.74
C LYS A 148 26.57 6.59 -4.34
N ILE A 149 26.89 5.31 -4.25
CA ILE A 149 25.96 4.29 -3.74
C ILE A 149 25.59 4.54 -2.27
N ALA A 150 26.57 4.88 -1.42
CA ALA A 150 26.33 5.21 -0.02
C ALA A 150 25.40 6.43 0.12
N LEU A 151 25.65 7.50 -0.63
CA LEU A 151 24.79 8.69 -0.66
C LEU A 151 23.39 8.36 -1.19
N ALA A 152 23.29 7.57 -2.25
CA ALA A 152 22.01 7.14 -2.81
C ALA A 152 21.19 6.32 -1.80
N ARG A 153 21.84 5.53 -0.93
CA ARG A 153 21.16 4.79 0.14
C ARG A 153 20.53 5.69 1.18
N VAL A 154 21.19 6.80 1.53
CA VAL A 154 20.62 7.82 2.40
C VAL A 154 19.39 8.46 1.74
N ALA A 155 19.53 8.91 0.48
CA ALA A 155 18.43 9.54 -0.27
C ALA A 155 17.24 8.58 -0.47
N TRP A 156 17.50 7.32 -0.81
CA TRP A 156 16.48 6.28 -0.99
C TRP A 156 15.71 5.99 0.30
N ASN A 157 16.41 5.87 1.43
CA ASN A 157 15.76 5.68 2.73
C ASN A 157 14.87 6.86 3.11
N ALA A 158 15.38 8.09 2.95
CA ALA A 158 14.61 9.31 3.19
C ALA A 158 13.36 9.37 2.31
N ARG A 159 13.50 9.09 1.00
CA ARG A 159 12.39 9.06 0.05
C ARG A 159 11.34 8.01 0.41
N ARG A 160 11.74 6.81 0.85
CA ARG A 160 10.79 5.77 1.27
C ARG A 160 10.02 6.18 2.51
N ALA A 161 10.68 6.76 3.51
CA ALA A 161 9.98 7.31 4.67
C ALA A 161 9.01 8.43 4.27
N ALA A 162 9.37 9.17 3.22
CA ALA A 162 8.60 10.28 2.67
C ALA A 162 7.62 9.91 1.54
N SER A 163 7.47 8.64 1.18
CA SER A 163 6.58 8.26 0.08
C SER A 163 5.14 8.17 0.57
N PRO A 164 4.14 8.58 -0.24
CA PRO A 164 2.74 8.30 0.05
C PRO A 164 2.48 6.79 0.11
N ALA A 165 1.52 6.38 0.93
CA ALA A 165 1.09 5.00 0.95
C ALA A 165 0.41 4.58 -0.38
N ILE A 166 0.58 3.32 -0.77
CA ILE A 166 -0.14 2.69 -1.88
C ILE A 166 -1.64 2.72 -1.52
N GLY A 167 -2.45 3.23 -2.45
CA GLY A 167 -3.89 3.43 -2.25
C GLY A 167 -4.37 4.88 -2.41
N GLY A 168 -3.45 5.83 -2.52
CA GLY A 168 -3.76 7.25 -2.75
C GLY A 168 -3.88 8.06 -1.46
N LEU A 169 -4.44 9.28 -1.56
CA LEU A 169 -4.67 10.15 -0.41
C LEU A 169 -5.79 9.57 0.46
N SER A 170 -5.46 9.26 1.72
CA SER A 170 -6.41 8.75 2.71
C SER A 170 -6.30 9.59 3.99
N THR A 171 -7.42 9.71 4.70
CA THR A 171 -7.46 10.23 6.08
C THR A 171 -7.62 9.10 7.10
N ASP A 172 -7.74 7.85 6.63
CA ASP A 172 -7.92 6.67 7.47
C ASP A 172 -6.56 6.03 7.79
N LEU A 173 -6.17 6.12 9.06
CA LEU A 173 -4.93 5.56 9.58
C LEU A 173 -4.92 4.03 9.48
N VAL A 174 -6.00 3.36 9.88
CA VAL A 174 -6.05 1.89 9.91
C VAL A 174 -6.07 1.35 8.49
N GLY A 175 -6.88 1.94 7.60
CA GLY A 175 -6.86 1.61 6.18
C GLY A 175 -5.48 1.79 5.53
N SER A 176 -4.76 2.86 5.87
CA SER A 176 -3.42 3.14 5.32
C SER A 176 -2.35 2.16 5.84
N VAL A 177 -2.40 1.81 7.13
CA VAL A 177 -1.51 0.79 7.70
C VAL A 177 -1.85 -0.59 7.13
N ARG A 178 -3.14 -0.89 6.92
CA ARG A 178 -3.58 -2.17 6.34
C ARG A 178 -3.09 -2.35 4.91
N SER A 179 -3.10 -1.29 4.08
CA SER A 179 -2.60 -1.40 2.71
C SER A 179 -1.07 -1.54 2.63
N GLN A 180 -0.35 -1.08 3.65
CA GLN A 180 1.11 -1.14 3.73
C GLN A 180 1.63 -1.27 5.18
N PRO A 181 1.53 -2.46 5.79
CA PRO A 181 1.88 -2.63 7.21
C PRO A 181 3.36 -2.35 7.49
N ASP A 182 4.23 -2.58 6.51
CA ASP A 182 5.67 -2.40 6.63
C ASP A 182 6.16 -1.01 6.17
N HIS A 183 5.26 -0.04 5.92
CA HIS A 183 5.67 1.28 5.47
C HIS A 183 6.45 2.02 6.58
N PRO A 184 7.66 2.56 6.31
CA PRO A 184 8.49 3.18 7.35
C PRO A 184 7.83 4.34 8.10
N ALA A 185 6.91 5.06 7.45
CA ALA A 185 6.18 6.16 8.08
C ALA A 185 5.27 5.71 9.24
N PHE A 186 4.90 4.42 9.32
CA PHE A 186 4.07 3.88 10.39
C PHE A 186 4.89 3.28 11.54
N ALA A 187 6.21 3.14 11.39
CA ALA A 187 7.07 2.50 12.39
C ALA A 187 7.07 3.24 13.74
N GLY A 188 6.92 4.57 13.72
CA GLY A 188 6.85 5.42 14.92
C GLY A 188 5.45 5.52 15.54
N ILE A 189 4.44 4.81 15.03
CA ILE A 189 3.07 4.87 15.53
C ILE A 189 2.78 3.66 16.41
N LYS A 190 2.38 3.92 17.66
CA LYS A 190 2.20 2.91 18.70
C LYS A 190 0.84 3.05 19.34
N VAL A 191 0.19 1.93 19.63
CA VAL A 191 -0.99 1.87 20.49
C VAL A 191 -0.53 1.66 21.92
N VAL A 192 -0.97 2.54 22.81
CA VAL A 192 -0.58 2.58 24.22
C VAL A 192 -1.77 2.17 25.07
N GLN A 193 -1.55 1.22 25.98
CA GLN A 193 -2.51 0.76 26.96
C GLN A 193 -1.97 1.09 28.34
N TRP A 194 -2.55 2.05 29.03
CA TRP A 194 -2.14 2.43 30.39
C TRP A 194 -3.24 2.15 31.40
N ALA A 195 -2.86 1.81 32.63
CA ALA A 195 -3.81 1.56 33.72
C ALA A 195 -3.45 2.32 35.01
N ARG A 196 -2.21 2.80 35.12
CA ARG A 196 -1.71 3.54 36.27
C ARG A 196 -1.49 5.00 35.94
N THR A 197 -1.85 5.86 36.87
CA THR A 197 -1.52 7.29 36.83
C THR A 197 -0.07 7.53 37.24
N VAL A 198 0.47 8.67 36.83
CA VAL A 198 1.82 9.10 37.21
C VAL A 198 1.96 9.32 38.72
N SER A 199 3.16 9.13 39.25
CA SER A 199 3.45 9.35 40.66
C SER A 199 3.46 10.84 41.03
N ALA A 200 3.19 11.15 42.30
CA ALA A 200 3.30 12.53 42.81
C ALA A 200 4.72 13.12 42.66
N ARG A 201 5.74 12.26 42.53
CA ARG A 201 7.11 12.67 42.21
C ARG A 201 7.21 13.07 40.74
N ALA A 202 6.71 12.25 39.82
CA ALA A 202 6.67 12.54 38.40
C ALA A 202 5.91 13.84 38.10
N GLU A 203 4.77 14.10 38.76
CA GLU A 203 4.05 15.36 38.61
C GLU A 203 4.87 16.58 39.05
N LYS A 204 5.62 16.47 40.15
CA LYS A 204 6.51 17.55 40.62
C LYS A 204 7.66 17.79 39.64
N GLU A 205 8.23 16.71 39.09
CA GLU A 205 9.27 16.78 38.08
C GLU A 205 8.75 17.41 36.77
N HIS A 206 7.54 17.05 36.33
CA HIS A 206 6.86 17.66 35.17
C HIS A 206 6.65 19.16 35.33
N LYS A 207 6.10 19.60 36.47
CA LYS A 207 5.90 21.03 36.76
C LYS A 207 7.23 21.81 36.75
N ARG A 208 8.29 21.23 37.34
CA ARG A 208 9.62 21.84 37.32
C ARG A 208 10.20 21.94 35.91
N ALA A 209 10.02 20.92 35.08
CA ALA A 209 10.46 20.93 33.69
C ALA A 209 9.75 22.03 32.88
N ILE A 210 8.44 22.19 33.04
CA ILE A 210 7.68 23.29 32.40
C ILE A 210 8.17 24.67 32.86
N MET A 211 8.49 24.82 34.16
CA MET A 211 9.03 26.09 34.67
C MET A 211 10.42 26.42 34.10
N ALA A 212 11.24 25.40 33.83
CA ALA A 212 12.57 25.56 33.25
C ALA A 212 12.53 25.77 31.73
N ASP A 213 11.59 25.13 31.04
CA ASP A 213 11.38 25.24 29.60
C ASP A 213 9.89 25.43 29.28
N GLN A 214 9.53 26.69 28.98
CA GLN A 214 8.16 27.06 28.64
C GLN A 214 7.63 26.36 27.37
N SER A 215 8.50 25.82 26.50
CA SER A 215 8.08 25.08 25.30
C SER A 215 7.34 23.78 25.64
N LEU A 216 7.51 23.28 26.88
CA LEU A 216 6.81 22.11 27.42
C LEU A 216 5.40 22.44 27.96
N THR A 217 4.98 23.69 27.94
CA THR A 217 3.63 24.08 28.38
C THR A 217 2.55 23.33 27.57
N GLY A 218 1.53 22.83 28.26
CA GLY A 218 0.43 22.05 27.67
C GLY A 218 0.79 20.60 27.30
N THR A 219 1.95 20.11 27.75
CA THR A 219 2.29 18.68 27.67
C THR A 219 1.69 17.89 28.83
N ASP A 220 1.47 16.62 28.59
CA ASP A 220 1.23 15.59 29.61
C ASP A 220 2.44 14.64 29.67
N ILE A 221 2.46 13.67 30.58
CA ILE A 221 3.61 12.79 30.79
C ILE A 221 3.25 11.31 30.96
N TYR A 222 4.13 10.46 30.44
CA TYR A 222 4.24 9.05 30.84
C TYR A 222 5.46 8.86 31.75
N GLU A 223 5.32 8.00 32.77
CA GLU A 223 6.39 7.66 33.71
C GLU A 223 6.85 6.21 33.52
N GLY A 224 8.15 6.01 33.24
CA GLY A 224 8.76 4.68 33.24
C GLY A 224 8.59 3.88 31.94
N TRP A 225 8.16 4.51 30.84
CA TRP A 225 7.98 3.86 29.54
C TRP A 225 9.27 3.76 28.70
N GLY A 226 10.37 4.34 29.20
CA GLY A 226 11.73 4.07 28.72
C GLY A 226 11.95 4.34 27.24
N ASP A 227 12.70 3.44 26.58
CA ASP A 227 13.06 3.55 25.16
C ASP A 227 11.96 3.07 24.21
N ASP A 228 10.83 2.62 24.74
CA ASP A 228 9.68 2.23 23.92
C ASP A 228 8.88 3.44 23.42
N MET A 229 9.14 4.64 23.93
CA MET A 229 8.65 5.91 23.40
C MET A 229 9.83 6.80 23.04
N GLN A 230 9.98 7.16 21.78
CA GLN A 230 11.04 8.02 21.25
C GLN A 230 10.47 9.37 20.83
N ILE A 231 11.31 10.41 20.82
CA ILE A 231 10.91 11.73 20.34
C ILE A 231 10.49 11.61 18.87
N GLY A 232 9.31 12.15 18.53
CA GLY A 232 8.70 12.01 17.21
C GLY A 232 7.71 10.85 17.08
N ASP A 233 7.62 9.95 18.06
CA ASP A 233 6.62 8.89 18.04
C ASP A 233 5.19 9.45 18.20
N TRP A 234 4.25 8.75 17.58
CA TRP A 234 2.82 8.95 17.73
C TRP A 234 2.22 7.84 18.59
N LEU A 235 1.43 8.23 19.58
CA LEU A 235 0.79 7.33 20.53
C LEU A 235 -0.73 7.44 20.37
N ILE A 236 -1.37 6.29 20.14
CA ILE A 236 -2.81 6.12 20.11
C ILE A 236 -3.19 5.55 21.48
N ASP A 237 -3.73 6.41 22.33
CA ASP A 237 -3.73 6.16 23.76
C ASP A 237 -5.07 5.64 24.30
N PHE A 238 -5.00 4.58 25.09
CA PHE A 238 -6.14 3.93 25.73
C PHE A 238 -5.91 3.74 27.23
N ASP A 239 -6.84 4.27 28.01
CA ASP A 239 -7.00 3.94 29.43
C ASP A 239 -7.69 2.57 29.53
N VAL A 240 -6.99 1.60 30.13
CA VAL A 240 -7.45 0.24 30.39
C VAL A 240 -7.57 -0.05 31.88
N SER A 241 -7.63 0.97 32.75
CA SER A 241 -7.80 0.78 34.19
C SER A 241 -9.21 0.33 34.58
N GLY A 242 -10.21 0.58 33.71
CA GLY A 242 -11.60 0.21 33.92
C GLY A 242 -12.00 -1.09 33.21
N GLU A 243 -13.29 -1.46 33.30
CA GLU A 243 -13.84 -2.66 32.63
C GLU A 243 -13.77 -2.59 31.10
N THR A 244 -13.87 -1.39 30.54
CA THR A 244 -13.80 -1.15 29.09
C THR A 244 -12.70 -0.15 28.77
N ALA A 245 -11.95 -0.42 27.70
CA ALA A 245 -10.88 0.46 27.27
C ALA A 245 -11.43 1.77 26.72
N LYS A 246 -10.87 2.89 27.19
CA LYS A 246 -11.28 4.24 26.79
C LYS A 246 -10.17 4.92 25.99
N PHE A 247 -10.46 5.26 24.75
CA PHE A 247 -9.58 6.11 23.95
C PHE A 247 -9.48 7.52 24.56
N THR A 248 -8.27 8.01 24.80
CA THR A 248 -8.01 9.30 25.46
C THR A 248 -7.52 10.36 24.48
N GLY A 249 -6.92 9.95 23.36
CA GLY A 249 -6.47 10.84 22.30
C GLY A 249 -5.29 10.31 21.47
N TYR A 250 -4.89 11.14 20.51
CA TYR A 250 -3.62 11.01 19.81
C TYR A 250 -2.60 11.89 20.51
N TRP A 251 -1.43 11.35 20.79
CA TRP A 251 -0.38 12.04 21.52
C TRP A 251 0.93 11.96 20.76
N HIS A 252 1.62 13.09 20.65
CA HIS A 252 2.92 13.17 19.99
C HIS A 252 4.02 13.34 21.03
N VAL A 253 5.06 12.51 20.98
CA VAL A 253 6.21 12.59 21.89
C VAL A 253 7.11 13.75 21.48
N VAL A 254 7.19 14.77 22.34
CA VAL A 254 7.92 16.01 22.03
C VAL A 254 9.23 16.15 22.81
N HIS A 255 9.35 15.49 23.95
CA HIS A 255 10.53 15.59 24.80
C HIS A 255 10.67 14.38 25.72
N LYS A 256 11.89 14.09 26.16
CA LYS A 256 12.18 13.05 27.15
C LYS A 256 13.18 13.61 28.17
N GLN A 257 12.92 13.36 29.44
CA GLN A 257 13.82 13.73 30.53
C GLN A 257 13.73 12.70 31.66
N ASN A 258 14.87 12.17 32.09
CA ASN A 258 14.93 11.12 33.11
C ASN A 258 14.04 9.92 32.73
N LYS A 259 13.05 9.58 33.57
CA LYS A 259 12.07 8.52 33.33
C LYS A 259 10.75 9.05 32.75
N LEU A 260 10.67 10.34 32.43
CA LEU A 260 9.46 11.00 31.93
C LEU A 260 9.53 11.17 30.42
N THR A 261 8.43 10.81 29.77
CA THR A 261 8.18 11.07 28.35
C THR A 261 7.09 12.12 28.26
N PHE A 262 7.41 13.27 27.67
CA PHE A 262 6.49 14.40 27.54
C PHE A 262 5.76 14.31 26.20
N VAL A 263 4.45 14.42 26.28
CA VAL A 263 3.57 14.23 25.14
C VAL A 263 2.62 15.39 24.96
N ARG A 264 2.24 15.68 23.72
CA ARG A 264 1.28 16.74 23.41
C ARG A 264 0.07 16.14 22.70
N LYS A 265 -1.12 16.46 23.22
CA LYS A 265 -2.38 16.00 22.64
C LYS A 265 -2.62 16.63 21.27
N LYS A 266 -3.18 15.83 20.36
CA LYS A 266 -3.54 16.18 18.98
C LYS A 266 -4.85 15.50 18.58
N ASP A 267 -5.45 15.99 17.50
CA ASP A 267 -6.72 15.46 16.97
C ASP A 267 -6.54 14.34 15.93
N TYR A 268 -5.30 14.10 15.51
CA TYR A 268 -4.90 13.17 14.46
C TYR A 268 -3.43 12.79 14.61
N VAL A 269 -3.02 11.73 13.91
CA VAL A 269 -1.61 11.40 13.66
C VAL A 269 -1.17 12.14 12.41
N GLU A 270 -0.19 13.03 12.54
CA GLU A 270 0.38 13.76 11.40
C GLU A 270 1.62 13.04 10.88
N ILE A 271 1.56 12.61 9.63
CA ILE A 271 2.69 12.07 8.89
C ILE A 271 3.02 13.08 7.80
N PRO A 272 4.20 13.71 7.79
CA PRO A 272 4.52 14.81 6.87
C PRO A 272 4.25 14.51 5.39
N THR A 273 4.26 13.25 4.99
CA THR A 273 4.20 12.82 3.59
C THR A 273 2.90 12.14 3.18
N ILE A 274 2.05 11.84 4.14
CA ILE A 274 0.73 11.23 3.91
C ILE A 274 -0.36 12.23 4.31
N GLY A 275 -0.14 13.00 5.37
CA GLY A 275 -1.04 14.01 5.91
C GLY A 275 -1.57 13.63 7.29
N ASN A 276 -2.76 14.14 7.58
CA ASN A 276 -3.40 14.00 8.89
C ASN A 276 -4.33 12.79 8.89
N LEU A 277 -3.97 11.76 9.64
CA LEU A 277 -4.67 10.48 9.68
C LEU A 277 -5.43 10.30 11.00
N LYS A 278 -6.63 9.76 10.90
CA LYS A 278 -7.49 9.38 12.04
C LYS A 278 -7.93 7.94 11.89
N ILE A 279 -8.28 7.33 13.00
CA ILE A 279 -8.93 6.02 12.99
C ILE A 279 -10.42 6.24 12.70
N SER A 280 -10.99 5.45 11.79
CA SER A 280 -12.42 5.48 11.50
C SER A 280 -13.27 5.18 12.76
N SER A 281 -14.53 5.61 12.78
CA SER A 281 -15.45 5.30 13.89
C SER A 281 -15.61 3.79 14.12
N ASP A 282 -15.60 3.02 13.02
CA ASP A 282 -15.83 1.58 13.01
C ASP A 282 -14.61 0.85 13.58
N ASP A 283 -13.41 1.16 13.07
CA ASP A 283 -12.16 0.60 13.58
C ASP A 283 -11.92 1.03 15.04
N MET A 284 -12.26 2.27 15.41
CA MET A 284 -12.16 2.73 16.81
C MET A 284 -13.07 1.92 17.74
N THR A 285 -14.26 1.56 17.28
CA THR A 285 -15.20 0.73 18.05
C THR A 285 -14.65 -0.68 18.22
N GLN A 286 -14.05 -1.26 17.18
CA GLN A 286 -13.41 -2.57 17.26
C GLN A 286 -12.18 -2.54 18.18
N LEU A 287 -11.30 -1.54 18.01
CA LEU A 287 -10.12 -1.35 18.86
C LEU A 287 -10.48 -1.27 20.34
N LYS A 288 -11.48 -0.47 20.74
CA LYS A 288 -11.91 -0.40 22.14
C LYS A 288 -12.31 -1.76 22.73
N LYS A 289 -12.86 -2.67 21.91
CA LYS A 289 -13.26 -4.02 22.36
C LYS A 289 -12.09 -4.97 22.50
N MET A 290 -11.07 -4.84 21.65
CA MET A 290 -9.99 -5.82 21.56
C MET A 290 -8.65 -5.33 22.12
N VAL A 291 -8.45 -4.02 22.33
CA VAL A 291 -7.13 -3.46 22.61
C VAL A 291 -6.46 -4.10 23.83
N SER A 292 -7.24 -4.46 24.86
CA SER A 292 -6.76 -5.15 26.06
C SER A 292 -6.24 -6.58 25.78
N THR A 293 -6.78 -7.25 24.77
CA THR A 293 -6.38 -8.61 24.37
C THR A 293 -5.25 -8.63 23.35
N VAL A 294 -4.96 -7.49 22.72
CA VAL A 294 -3.85 -7.36 21.77
C VAL A 294 -2.52 -7.67 22.46
N SER A 295 -1.71 -8.46 21.78
CA SER A 295 -0.34 -8.75 22.19
C SER A 295 0.54 -7.51 22.01
N GLY A 296 1.50 -7.32 22.91
CA GLY A 296 2.35 -6.14 22.94
C GLY A 296 3.45 -6.31 23.96
N LYS A 297 4.42 -5.39 23.94
CA LYS A 297 5.45 -5.38 24.97
C LYS A 297 4.82 -4.91 26.28
N SER A 298 4.83 -5.77 27.29
CA SER A 298 4.34 -5.45 28.63
C SER A 298 5.33 -4.52 29.33
N LEU A 299 4.81 -3.44 29.90
CA LEU A 299 5.54 -2.44 30.70
C LEU A 299 5.05 -2.39 32.16
N GLY A 300 4.15 -3.31 32.50
CA GLY A 300 3.59 -3.51 33.82
C GLY A 300 2.49 -4.57 33.78
N PRO A 301 1.75 -4.75 34.90
CA PRO A 301 0.74 -5.80 35.00
C PRO A 301 -0.33 -5.71 33.90
N ASN A 302 -0.78 -4.48 33.61
CA ASN A 302 -1.82 -4.21 32.62
C ASN A 302 -1.33 -3.31 31.48
N GLU A 303 -0.17 -2.65 31.64
CA GLU A 303 0.33 -1.72 30.65
C GLU A 303 1.06 -2.41 29.50
N LYS A 304 0.74 -1.99 28.28
CA LYS A 304 1.35 -2.50 27.05
C LYS A 304 1.59 -1.38 26.05
N ILE A 305 2.61 -1.59 25.23
CA ILE A 305 2.85 -0.81 24.02
C ILE A 305 2.96 -1.75 22.82
N THR A 306 2.24 -1.43 21.75
CA THR A 306 2.17 -2.27 20.55
C THR A 306 2.33 -1.40 19.30
N PRO A 307 3.21 -1.75 18.34
CA PRO A 307 3.27 -1.08 17.04
C PRO A 307 1.93 -1.13 16.31
N ILE A 308 1.54 -0.04 15.63
CA ILE A 308 0.23 0.04 14.96
C ILE A 308 0.01 -1.08 13.94
N ALA A 309 1.05 -1.49 13.20
CA ALA A 309 0.97 -2.56 12.21
C ALA A 309 0.55 -3.90 12.84
N GLN A 310 1.06 -4.21 14.04
CA GLN A 310 0.68 -5.41 14.79
C GLN A 310 -0.76 -5.32 15.30
N VAL A 311 -1.20 -4.13 15.71
CA VAL A 311 -2.59 -3.92 16.12
C VAL A 311 -3.54 -4.07 14.94
N VAL A 312 -3.22 -3.51 13.77
CA VAL A 312 -4.03 -3.66 12.54
C VAL A 312 -4.07 -5.11 12.09
N SER A 313 -2.93 -5.83 12.11
CA SER A 313 -2.93 -7.27 11.85
C SER A 313 -3.83 -8.02 12.84
N SER A 314 -3.81 -7.64 14.12
CA SER A 314 -4.70 -8.23 15.12
C SER A 314 -6.16 -7.89 14.85
N LEU A 315 -6.49 -6.65 14.46
CA LEU A 315 -7.85 -6.24 14.06
C LEU A 315 -8.35 -7.10 12.90
N ASP A 316 -7.50 -7.37 11.92
CA ASP A 316 -7.89 -8.17 10.76
C ASP A 316 -8.04 -9.66 11.11
N ASN A 317 -7.25 -10.17 12.06
CA ASN A 317 -7.32 -11.55 12.55
C ASN A 317 -8.40 -11.79 13.62
N SER A 318 -8.80 -10.74 14.34
CA SER A 318 -9.84 -10.73 15.38
C SER A 318 -11.15 -10.11 14.93
N ALA A 319 -11.18 -9.56 13.71
CA ALA A 319 -12.41 -9.38 12.97
C ALA A 319 -13.16 -10.71 13.15
N PRO A 320 -14.38 -10.69 13.72
CA PRO A 320 -15.15 -11.92 13.85
C PRO A 320 -15.10 -12.58 12.49
N GLU A 321 -14.89 -13.91 12.46
CA GLU A 321 -15.03 -14.74 11.25
C GLU A 321 -15.91 -13.96 10.30
N ILE A 322 -15.34 -13.47 9.18
CA ILE A 322 -16.07 -12.80 8.12
C ILE A 322 -17.46 -13.40 8.17
N ASN A 323 -18.51 -12.61 8.42
CA ASN A 323 -19.84 -13.15 8.73
C ASN A 323 -20.45 -13.77 7.46
N THR A 324 -19.74 -14.77 6.93
CA THR A 324 -19.92 -15.62 5.78
C THR A 324 -21.30 -16.17 5.91
N ARG A 325 -21.64 -16.74 7.07
CA ARG A 325 -22.99 -17.21 7.36
C ARG A 325 -24.06 -16.12 7.24
N ALA A 326 -23.83 -14.87 7.66
CA ALA A 326 -24.83 -13.82 7.48
C ALA A 326 -24.88 -13.24 6.06
N PHE A 327 -23.75 -13.18 5.36
CA PHE A 327 -23.71 -12.78 3.96
C PHE A 327 -24.32 -13.87 3.05
N ASP A 328 -24.02 -15.14 3.32
CA ASP A 328 -24.66 -16.31 2.71
C ASP A 328 -26.17 -16.27 2.91
N ARG A 329 -26.63 -16.01 4.15
CA ARG A 329 -28.06 -15.79 4.42
C ARG A 329 -28.64 -14.61 3.64
N ALA A 330 -27.88 -13.53 3.48
CA ALA A 330 -28.33 -12.38 2.68
C ALA A 330 -28.41 -12.72 1.18
N MET A 331 -27.47 -13.50 0.67
CA MET A 331 -27.46 -14.02 -0.71
C MET A 331 -28.63 -14.97 -0.95
N PHE A 332 -28.95 -15.85 0.00
CA PHE A 332 -30.17 -16.67 -0.08
C PHE A 332 -31.45 -15.83 0.05
N ALA A 333 -31.45 -14.79 0.90
CA ALA A 333 -32.62 -13.92 1.05
C ALA A 333 -32.97 -13.14 -0.22
N ILE A 334 -31.97 -12.69 -1.00
CA ILE A 334 -32.24 -12.05 -2.30
C ILE A 334 -32.76 -13.06 -3.34
N TYR A 335 -32.30 -14.32 -3.27
CA TYR A 335 -32.87 -15.42 -4.07
C TYR A 335 -34.33 -15.68 -3.69
N ASP A 336 -34.65 -15.83 -2.41
CA ASP A 336 -36.01 -16.10 -1.95
C ASP A 336 -36.97 -14.97 -2.34
N GLN A 337 -36.53 -13.72 -2.20
CA GLN A 337 -37.30 -12.56 -2.67
C GLN A 337 -37.45 -12.52 -4.19
N ALA A 338 -36.47 -13.01 -4.95
CA ALA A 338 -36.59 -13.16 -6.40
C ALA A 338 -37.67 -14.19 -6.78
N THR A 339 -37.71 -15.32 -6.08
CA THR A 339 -38.72 -16.36 -6.33
C THR A 339 -40.13 -15.89 -6.00
N ALA A 340 -40.29 -14.98 -5.03
CA ALA A 340 -41.59 -14.45 -4.63
C ALA A 340 -42.31 -13.65 -5.75
N PHE A 341 -41.60 -13.14 -6.75
CA PHE A 341 -42.21 -12.52 -7.96
C PHE A 341 -42.04 -13.36 -9.22
N GLY A 342 -41.67 -14.64 -9.09
CA GLY A 342 -41.62 -15.59 -10.21
C GLY A 342 -40.30 -15.63 -10.98
N TYR A 343 -39.22 -15.04 -10.46
CA TYR A 343 -37.88 -15.19 -11.01
C TYR A 343 -37.10 -16.27 -10.27
N TYR A 344 -36.66 -17.32 -10.98
CA TYR A 344 -36.00 -18.50 -10.40
C TYR A 344 -34.55 -18.65 -10.91
N PRO A 345 -33.57 -17.94 -10.31
CA PRO A 345 -32.19 -18.03 -10.75
C PRO A 345 -31.48 -19.28 -10.19
N HIS A 346 -31.73 -20.43 -10.82
CA HIS A 346 -31.17 -21.73 -10.40
C HIS A 346 -29.63 -21.74 -10.37
N ASP A 347 -28.98 -21.12 -11.35
CA ASP A 347 -27.51 -21.04 -11.42
C ASP A 347 -26.94 -20.22 -10.26
N PHE A 348 -27.61 -19.14 -9.88
CA PHE A 348 -27.22 -18.31 -8.74
C PHE A 348 -27.30 -19.09 -7.43
N ARG A 349 -28.43 -19.78 -7.19
CA ARG A 349 -28.59 -20.62 -5.99
C ARG A 349 -27.54 -21.72 -5.92
N SER A 350 -27.33 -22.46 -7.01
CA SER A 350 -26.32 -23.52 -7.06
C SER A 350 -24.91 -22.96 -6.84
N MET A 351 -24.62 -21.77 -7.36
CA MET A 351 -23.34 -21.08 -7.16
C MET A 351 -23.11 -20.72 -5.69
N VAL A 352 -24.13 -20.18 -5.00
CA VAL A 352 -24.05 -19.83 -3.58
C VAL A 352 -23.93 -21.09 -2.70
N GLU A 353 -24.66 -22.16 -3.03
CA GLU A 353 -24.57 -23.45 -2.32
C GLU A 353 -23.18 -24.10 -2.44
N LYS A 354 -22.52 -23.97 -3.60
CA LYS A 354 -21.22 -24.60 -3.88
C LYS A 354 -20.03 -23.77 -3.40
N LEU A 355 -20.09 -22.45 -3.56
CA LEU A 355 -18.94 -21.56 -3.33
C LEU A 355 -19.04 -20.75 -2.04
N GLY A 356 -20.23 -20.69 -1.43
CA GLY A 356 -20.54 -19.69 -0.42
C GLY A 356 -20.83 -18.33 -1.04
N GLY A 357 -21.54 -17.48 -0.29
CA GLY A 357 -22.06 -16.20 -0.75
C GLY A 357 -20.98 -15.22 -1.17
N ILE A 358 -19.86 -15.15 -0.43
CA ILE A 358 -18.79 -14.19 -0.74
C ILE A 358 -18.06 -14.55 -2.02
N ALA A 359 -17.66 -15.82 -2.18
CA ALA A 359 -16.95 -16.26 -3.38
C ALA A 359 -17.87 -16.16 -4.62
N ALA A 360 -19.14 -16.55 -4.48
CA ALA A 360 -20.15 -16.36 -5.52
C ALA A 360 -20.32 -14.88 -5.90
N ALA A 361 -20.43 -13.99 -4.91
CA ALA A 361 -20.57 -12.55 -5.15
C ALA A 361 -19.35 -11.96 -5.87
N LYS A 362 -18.13 -12.28 -5.40
CA LYS A 362 -16.89 -11.84 -6.04
C LYS A 362 -16.77 -12.36 -7.47
N GLN A 363 -17.16 -13.61 -7.73
CA GLN A 363 -17.16 -14.15 -9.08
C GLN A 363 -18.10 -13.38 -10.03
N LEU A 364 -19.31 -13.06 -9.56
CA LEU A 364 -20.30 -12.30 -10.35
C LEU A 364 -19.86 -10.84 -10.59
N ILE A 365 -19.27 -10.19 -9.59
CA ILE A 365 -18.77 -8.81 -9.71
C ILE A 365 -17.55 -8.73 -10.63
N ASN A 366 -16.65 -9.71 -10.57
CA ASN A 366 -15.40 -9.71 -11.35
C ASN A 366 -15.58 -10.16 -12.80
N THR A 367 -16.73 -10.74 -13.17
CA THR A 367 -17.03 -11.10 -14.55
C THR A 367 -17.13 -9.84 -15.43
N PRO A 368 -16.47 -9.74 -16.61
CA PRO A 368 -16.45 -8.51 -17.41
C PRO A 368 -17.83 -8.05 -17.90
N ARG A 369 -18.74 -8.99 -18.17
CA ARG A 369 -20.11 -8.71 -18.56
C ARG A 369 -21.04 -8.80 -17.36
N VAL A 370 -22.06 -7.94 -17.33
CA VAL A 370 -23.16 -8.06 -16.37
C VAL A 370 -23.79 -9.45 -16.49
N SER A 371 -24.13 -10.04 -15.35
CA SER A 371 -24.75 -11.37 -15.35
C SER A 371 -26.15 -11.30 -15.95
N GLN A 372 -26.61 -12.40 -16.55
CA GLN A 372 -27.99 -12.48 -17.04
C GLN A 372 -29.02 -12.23 -15.93
N GLY A 373 -28.70 -12.60 -14.69
CA GLY A 373 -29.55 -12.31 -13.54
C GLY A 373 -29.59 -10.84 -13.16
N PHE A 374 -28.48 -10.11 -13.32
CA PHE A 374 -28.48 -8.65 -13.15
C PHE A 374 -29.39 -7.99 -14.19
N THR A 375 -29.29 -8.39 -15.46
CA THR A 375 -30.16 -7.89 -16.54
C THR A 375 -31.64 -8.15 -16.22
N ARG A 376 -31.97 -9.37 -15.79
CA ARG A 376 -33.36 -9.70 -15.44
C ARG A 376 -33.88 -8.89 -14.25
N LEU A 377 -33.09 -8.72 -13.20
CA LEU A 377 -33.48 -7.90 -12.04
C LEU A 377 -33.67 -6.42 -12.42
N TRP A 378 -32.92 -5.92 -13.40
CA TRP A 378 -33.13 -4.59 -13.96
C TRP A 378 -34.45 -4.47 -14.72
N GLU A 379 -34.79 -5.44 -15.58
CA GLU A 379 -36.08 -5.48 -16.29
C GLU A 379 -37.27 -5.47 -15.33
N GLU A 380 -37.14 -6.19 -14.20
CA GLU A 380 -38.16 -6.28 -13.15
C GLU A 380 -38.14 -5.10 -12.16
N LYS A 381 -37.24 -4.12 -12.36
CA LYS A 381 -37.04 -2.96 -11.46
C LYS A 381 -36.73 -3.37 -10.00
N ARG A 382 -36.06 -4.51 -9.81
CA ARG A 382 -35.69 -5.11 -8.51
C ARG A 382 -34.18 -5.23 -8.32
N LEU A 383 -33.43 -4.20 -8.73
CA LEU A 383 -31.97 -4.16 -8.54
C LEU A 383 -31.54 -4.12 -7.06
N ASP A 384 -32.47 -3.86 -6.13
CA ASP A 384 -32.27 -4.05 -4.69
C ASP A 384 -31.90 -5.50 -4.33
N LEU A 385 -32.26 -6.47 -5.17
CA LEU A 385 -31.94 -7.89 -5.02
C LEU A 385 -30.67 -8.30 -5.77
N SER A 386 -29.94 -7.36 -6.36
CA SER A 386 -28.69 -7.68 -7.05
C SER A 386 -27.53 -7.89 -6.06
N VAL A 387 -26.54 -8.68 -6.49
CA VAL A 387 -25.29 -8.85 -5.75
C VAL A 387 -24.55 -7.52 -5.61
N GLU A 388 -24.59 -6.71 -6.66
CA GLU A 388 -24.00 -5.38 -6.69
C GLU A 388 -24.61 -4.46 -5.62
N ALA A 389 -25.94 -4.45 -5.48
CA ALA A 389 -26.62 -3.66 -4.44
C ALA A 389 -26.26 -4.14 -3.04
N LEU A 390 -26.19 -5.47 -2.85
CA LEU A 390 -25.77 -6.05 -1.57
C LEU A 390 -24.33 -5.67 -1.22
N ALA A 391 -23.42 -5.74 -2.20
CA ALA A 391 -22.00 -5.44 -2.03
C ALA A 391 -21.73 -3.97 -1.67
N VAL A 392 -22.46 -3.01 -2.26
CA VAL A 392 -22.25 -1.58 -1.96
C VAL A 392 -22.89 -1.11 -0.66
N SER A 393 -23.76 -1.92 -0.05
CA SER A 393 -24.42 -1.56 1.20
C SER A 393 -23.42 -1.30 2.33
N SER A 394 -23.73 -0.33 3.19
CA SER A 394 -22.89 0.02 4.36
C SER A 394 -22.58 -1.19 5.25
N LYS A 395 -23.48 -2.17 5.29
CA LYS A 395 -23.37 -3.40 6.07
C LYS A 395 -22.36 -4.40 5.51
N TRP A 396 -22.18 -4.49 4.19
CA TRP A 396 -21.40 -5.55 3.55
C TRP A 396 -20.19 -5.05 2.75
N ARG A 397 -20.09 -3.75 2.49
CA ARG A 397 -19.01 -3.15 1.69
C ARG A 397 -17.60 -3.54 2.12
N ALA A 398 -17.39 -3.81 3.42
CA ALA A 398 -16.11 -4.22 3.97
C ALA A 398 -15.64 -5.62 3.48
N LEU A 399 -16.53 -6.44 2.91
CA LEU A 399 -16.21 -7.77 2.39
C LEU A 399 -15.59 -7.75 0.98
N PHE A 400 -15.62 -6.60 0.32
CA PHE A 400 -15.28 -6.41 -1.08
C PHE A 400 -14.12 -5.43 -1.24
N SER A 401 -13.28 -5.65 -2.25
CA SER A 401 -12.19 -4.74 -2.56
C SER A 401 -12.71 -3.40 -3.10
N PRO A 402 -11.92 -2.31 -3.03
CA PRO A 402 -12.29 -1.03 -3.64
C PRO A 402 -12.68 -1.15 -5.13
N ASP A 403 -12.02 -2.03 -5.89
CA ASP A 403 -12.31 -2.26 -7.30
C ASP A 403 -13.61 -3.05 -7.54
N GLU A 404 -13.94 -3.97 -6.63
CA GLU A 404 -15.22 -4.68 -6.65
C GLU A 404 -16.36 -3.69 -6.36
N LEU A 405 -16.22 -2.86 -5.33
CA LEU A 405 -17.19 -1.82 -4.99
C LEU A 405 -17.35 -0.79 -6.11
N LYS A 406 -16.24 -0.36 -6.74
CA LYS A 406 -16.27 0.56 -7.88
C LYS A 406 -17.05 -0.02 -9.05
N ARG A 407 -16.81 -1.30 -9.39
CA ARG A 407 -17.56 -2.00 -10.46
C ARG A 407 -19.04 -2.13 -10.13
N SER A 408 -19.37 -2.54 -8.90
CA SER A 408 -20.77 -2.63 -8.46
C SER A 408 -21.49 -1.28 -8.52
N ARG A 409 -20.86 -0.20 -8.04
CA ARG A 409 -21.39 1.15 -8.13
C ARG A 409 -21.59 1.61 -9.58
N GLN A 410 -20.62 1.33 -10.44
CA GLN A 410 -20.71 1.69 -11.86
C GLN A 410 -21.89 1.00 -12.53
N ARG A 411 -22.06 -0.32 -12.34
CA ARG A 411 -23.18 -1.10 -12.90
C ARG A 411 -24.54 -0.59 -12.42
N LEU A 412 -24.68 -0.34 -11.12
CA LEU A 412 -25.92 0.18 -10.54
C LEU A 412 -26.25 1.58 -11.08
N LYS A 413 -25.24 2.43 -11.21
CA LYS A 413 -25.40 3.78 -11.79
C LYS A 413 -25.81 3.74 -13.25
N GLU A 414 -25.16 2.90 -14.06
CA GLU A 414 -25.51 2.70 -15.47
C GLU A 414 -26.94 2.17 -15.64
N ALA A 415 -27.39 1.36 -14.68
CA ALA A 415 -28.74 0.80 -14.67
C ALA A 415 -29.81 1.75 -14.05
N GLY A 416 -29.42 2.94 -13.60
CA GLY A 416 -30.32 3.95 -13.03
C GLY A 416 -30.79 3.67 -11.60
N TYR A 417 -30.07 2.82 -10.85
CA TYR A 417 -30.41 2.50 -9.46
C TYR A 417 -29.85 3.55 -8.48
N PRO A 418 -30.67 4.10 -7.55
CA PRO A 418 -30.20 5.07 -6.57
C PRO A 418 -29.34 4.38 -5.51
N ILE A 419 -28.07 4.76 -5.43
CA ILE A 419 -27.14 4.26 -4.40
C ILE A 419 -27.15 5.28 -3.26
N PRO A 420 -27.40 4.89 -2.00
CA PRO A 420 -27.16 5.77 -0.85
C PRO A 420 -25.68 6.12 -0.79
N ASP A 421 -25.35 7.41 -0.63
CA ASP A 421 -23.98 7.91 -0.56
C ASP A 421 -23.12 7.22 0.52
#